data_AF-A0A9E2UX39-F1
#
_entry.id   AF-A0A9E2UX39-F1
#
_cell.length_a   1.000
_cell.length_b   1.000
_cell.length_c   1.000
_cell.angle_alpha   90.00
_cell.angle_beta   90.00
_cell.angle_gamma   90.00
#
_symmetry.space_group_name_H-M   'P 1'
#
loop_
_entity.id
_entity.type
_entity.pdbx_description
1 polymer ?
#
loop_
_entity_poly.entity_id
_entity_poly.type
_entity_poly.pdbx_seq_one_letter_code
_entity_poly.pdbx_strand_id
1 'polypeptide(L)'
;MRKIVFTLLLAILSTLALTAHDYGAETRFSSNFTDLTKDCKDAFKEVGEGQDMPLNCRGYGGYYINIDYSAFASHITINTINGNDGIDLATESINYNK
;
A
#
# COMPACT_ATOMS: atom_id res chain seq x y z
N MET A 1 4.94 47.00 -21.93
CA MET A 1 5.15 46.50 -20.54
C MET A 1 4.16 45.42 -20.11
N ARG A 2 2.83 45.59 -20.23
CA ARG A 2 1.83 44.59 -19.78
C ARG A 2 1.96 43.19 -20.42
N LYS A 3 2.33 43.09 -21.71
CA LYS A 3 2.48 41.79 -22.41
C LYS A 3 3.65 40.95 -21.89
N ILE A 4 4.76 41.58 -21.51
CA ILE A 4 5.97 40.91 -21.02
C ILE A 4 5.72 40.26 -19.65
N VAL A 5 4.94 40.93 -18.79
CA VAL A 5 4.55 40.39 -17.46
C VAL A 5 3.66 39.15 -17.59
N PHE A 6 2.72 39.14 -18.53
CA PHE A 6 1.85 37.98 -18.77
C PHE A 6 2.62 36.77 -19.30
N THR A 7 3.57 36.98 -20.21
CA THR A 7 4.39 35.88 -20.75
C THR A 7 5.32 35.29 -19.70
N LEU A 8 5.91 36.13 -18.83
CA LEU A 8 6.70 35.69 -17.68
C LEU A 8 5.87 34.90 -16.67
N LEU A 9 4.65 35.33 -16.37
CA LEU A 9 3.77 34.63 -15.43
C LEU A 9 3.40 33.22 -15.93
N LEU A 10 3.12 33.08 -17.23
CA LEU A 10 2.76 31.80 -17.84
C LEU A 10 3.95 30.83 -17.93
N ALA A 11 5.16 31.35 -18.16
CA ALA A 11 6.40 30.58 -18.14
C ALA A 11 6.72 30.06 -16.73
N ILE A 12 6.50 30.89 -15.70
CA ILE A 12 6.67 30.48 -14.30
C ILE A 12 5.64 29.39 -13.95
N LEU A 13 4.36 29.59 -14.28
CA LEU A 13 3.30 28.63 -13.96
C LEU A 13 3.50 27.26 -14.63
N SER A 14 4.04 27.24 -15.84
CA SER A 14 4.37 26.00 -16.55
C SER A 14 5.59 25.27 -15.95
N THR A 15 6.58 26.00 -15.41
CA THR A 15 7.70 25.36 -14.68
C THR A 15 7.29 24.77 -13.34
N LEU A 16 6.35 25.38 -12.61
CA LEU A 16 5.82 24.83 -11.35
C LEU A 16 4.99 23.55 -11.55
N ALA A 17 4.36 23.37 -12.71
CA ALA A 17 3.57 22.17 -13.01
C ALA A 17 4.46 20.93 -13.30
N LEU A 18 5.71 21.14 -13.75
CA LEU A 18 6.64 20.03 -14.03
C LEU A 18 7.33 19.47 -12.78
N THR A 19 7.37 20.23 -11.67
CA THR A 19 7.98 19.77 -10.41
C THR A 19 7.03 18.95 -9.54
N ALA A 20 5.79 18.74 -9.96
CA ALA A 20 4.84 17.82 -9.31
C ALA A 20 5.00 16.37 -9.81
N HIS A 21 6.17 16.02 -10.37
CA HIS A 21 6.53 14.62 -10.54
C HIS A 21 6.80 14.04 -9.16
N ASP A 22 5.88 13.18 -8.72
CA ASP A 22 5.98 12.39 -7.52
C ASP A 22 7.30 11.60 -7.58
N TYR A 23 8.31 12.09 -6.86
CA TYR A 23 9.62 11.46 -6.78
C TYR A 23 9.46 10.16 -6.00
N GLY A 24 9.15 9.07 -6.72
CA GLY A 24 9.31 7.71 -6.25
C GLY A 24 8.70 7.46 -4.88
N ALA A 25 7.40 7.71 -4.71
CA ALA A 25 6.67 7.03 -3.66
C ALA A 25 6.91 5.53 -3.87
N GLU A 26 7.69 4.92 -2.97
CA GLU A 26 7.93 3.49 -2.91
C GLU A 26 6.58 2.81 -3.13
N THR A 27 6.46 2.01 -4.19
CA THR A 27 5.19 1.34 -4.50
C THR A 27 4.92 0.40 -3.34
N ARG A 28 3.92 0.73 -2.53
CA ARG A 28 3.53 -0.06 -1.36
C ARG A 28 2.28 -0.83 -1.68
N PHE A 29 2.19 -2.06 -1.17
CA PHE A 29 0.99 -2.85 -1.34
C PHE A 29 -0.23 -2.12 -0.76
N SER A 30 -1.30 -2.08 -1.55
CA SER A 30 -2.62 -1.60 -1.13
C SER A 30 -3.70 -2.44 -1.80
N SER A 31 -4.92 -2.43 -1.24
CA SER A 31 -6.05 -3.15 -1.80
C SER A 31 -7.23 -2.23 -2.07
N ASN A 32 -7.95 -2.50 -3.16
CA ASN A 32 -9.17 -1.77 -3.50
C ASN A 32 -10.42 -2.36 -2.86
N PHE A 33 -10.41 -3.64 -2.46
CA PHE A 33 -11.58 -4.32 -1.88
C PHE A 33 -11.39 -4.75 -0.43
N THR A 34 -10.24 -4.44 0.17
CA THR A 34 -9.94 -4.70 1.58
C THR A 34 -9.29 -3.46 2.18
N ASP A 35 -9.91 -2.90 3.21
CA ASP A 35 -9.32 -1.82 3.97
C ASP A 35 -8.34 -2.43 4.97
N LEU A 36 -7.04 -2.28 4.73
CA LEU A 36 -6.01 -2.92 5.54
C LEU A 36 -5.98 -2.42 7.00
N THR A 37 -6.54 -1.25 7.28
CA THR A 37 -6.60 -0.72 8.65
C THR A 37 -7.82 -1.24 9.41
N LYS A 38 -8.93 -1.44 8.70
CA LYS A 38 -10.21 -1.84 9.32
C LYS A 38 -10.46 -3.35 9.30
N ASP A 39 -10.08 -4.01 8.20
CA ASP A 39 -10.47 -5.39 7.91
C ASP A 39 -9.41 -6.42 8.32
N CYS A 40 -8.20 -5.97 8.69
CA CYS A 40 -7.11 -6.81 9.17
C CYS A 40 -7.20 -7.06 10.68
N LYS A 41 -6.88 -8.30 11.09
CA LYS A 41 -6.80 -8.72 12.48
C LYS A 41 -5.62 -9.65 12.67
N ASP A 42 -5.11 -9.69 13.89
CA ASP A 42 -4.12 -10.67 14.32
C ASP A 42 -4.57 -12.09 13.96
N ALA A 43 -3.67 -12.83 13.29
CA ALA A 43 -3.94 -14.20 12.86
C ALA A 43 -4.09 -15.16 14.04
N PHE A 44 -3.45 -14.84 15.17
CA PHE A 44 -3.46 -15.64 16.40
C PHE A 44 -3.97 -14.81 17.58
N LYS A 45 -4.53 -15.48 18.59
CA LYS A 45 -4.96 -14.82 19.84
C LYS A 45 -3.80 -14.52 20.78
N GLU A 46 -2.76 -15.35 20.72
CA GLU A 46 -1.57 -15.26 21.55
C GLU A 46 -0.36 -15.61 20.69
N VAL A 47 0.71 -14.86 20.87
CA VAL A 47 2.01 -15.08 20.20
C VAL A 47 3.07 -15.06 21.29
N GLY A 48 3.98 -16.03 21.24
CA GLY A 48 5.07 -16.13 22.20
C GLY A 48 6.05 -14.96 22.08
N GLU A 49 6.79 -14.67 23.15
CA GLU A 49 7.81 -13.62 23.12
C GLU A 49 8.82 -13.84 21.98
N GLY A 50 9.10 -12.78 21.22
CA GLY A 50 10.05 -12.80 20.11
C GLY A 50 9.54 -13.45 18.82
N GLN A 51 8.24 -13.74 18.71
CA GLN A 51 7.61 -14.21 17.47
C GLN A 51 6.84 -13.08 16.79
N ASP A 52 6.80 -13.10 15.45
CA ASP A 52 6.00 -12.16 14.67
C ASP A 52 4.51 -12.52 14.76
N MET A 53 3.64 -11.49 14.73
CA MET A 53 2.19 -11.65 14.66
C MET A 53 1.70 -11.35 13.23
N PRO A 54 1.34 -12.35 12.42
CA PRO A 54 0.76 -12.11 11.11
C PRO A 54 -0.62 -11.46 11.20
N LEU A 55 -1.03 -10.78 10.13
CA LEU A 55 -2.39 -10.26 9.97
C LEU A 55 -3.17 -11.06 8.94
N ASN A 56 -4.44 -11.30 9.24
CA ASN A 56 -5.44 -11.83 8.33
C ASN A 56 -6.49 -10.76 8.04
N CYS A 57 -6.61 -10.36 6.78
CA CYS A 57 -7.50 -9.30 6.33
C CYS A 57 -8.65 -9.86 5.52
N ARG A 58 -9.89 -9.58 5.93
CA ARG A 58 -11.11 -10.14 5.30
C ARG A 58 -12.07 -9.01 4.89
N GLY A 59 -11.87 -8.51 3.67
CA GLY A 59 -12.75 -7.52 3.04
C GLY A 59 -13.93 -8.14 2.27
N TYR A 60 -14.64 -7.31 1.51
CA TYR A 60 -15.88 -7.69 0.81
C TYR A 60 -15.65 -8.38 -0.56
N GLY A 61 -14.40 -8.75 -0.89
CA GLY A 61 -13.98 -9.21 -2.22
C GLY A 61 -14.02 -10.72 -2.49
N GLY A 62 -14.45 -11.55 -1.53
CA GLY A 62 -14.43 -13.02 -1.70
C GLY A 62 -13.02 -13.63 -1.68
N TYR A 63 -12.04 -12.89 -1.18
CA TYR A 63 -10.67 -13.31 -0.91
C TYR A 63 -10.26 -12.82 0.48
N TYR A 64 -9.15 -13.35 0.99
CA TYR A 64 -8.50 -12.81 2.18
C TYR A 64 -7.02 -12.62 1.94
N ILE A 65 -6.44 -11.64 2.63
CA ILE A 65 -5.02 -11.30 2.53
C ILE A 65 -4.35 -11.76 3.83
N ASN A 66 -3.29 -12.55 3.70
CA ASN A 66 -2.38 -12.84 4.80
C ASN A 66 -1.17 -11.93 4.64
N ILE A 67 -0.76 -11.33 5.76
CA ILE A 67 0.43 -10.50 5.85
C ILE A 67 1.31 -11.11 6.93
N ASP A 68 2.40 -11.74 6.51
CA ASP A 68 3.44 -12.23 7.39
C ASP A 68 4.57 -11.22 7.46
N TYR A 69 5.22 -11.16 8.62
CA TYR A 69 6.33 -10.24 8.85
C TYR A 69 7.64 -11.01 9.01
N SER A 70 8.71 -10.29 8.71
CA SER A 70 10.08 -10.67 9.01
C SER A 70 10.84 -9.40 9.39
N ALA A 71 12.02 -9.55 10.00
CA ALA A 71 12.83 -8.42 10.47
C ALA A 71 13.16 -7.36 9.39
N PHE A 72 13.07 -7.68 8.10
CA PHE A 72 13.41 -6.78 7.00
C PHE A 72 12.25 -6.49 6.03
N ALA A 73 11.12 -7.17 6.16
CA ALA A 73 10.15 -7.28 5.07
C ALA A 73 8.79 -7.84 5.49
N SER A 74 7.76 -7.51 4.71
CA SER A 74 6.45 -8.18 4.75
C SER A 74 6.28 -9.12 3.56
N HIS A 75 5.68 -10.28 3.81
CA HIS A 75 5.26 -11.23 2.80
C HIS A 75 3.73 -11.21 2.71
N ILE A 76 3.20 -11.13 1.50
CA ILE A 76 1.77 -10.93 1.27
C ILE A 76 1.24 -12.04 0.39
N THR A 77 0.25 -12.76 0.89
CA THR A 77 -0.44 -13.81 0.15
C THR A 77 -1.92 -13.46 0.02
N ILE A 78 -2.45 -13.52 -1.20
CA ILE A 78 -3.87 -13.32 -1.48
C ILE A 78 -4.49 -14.69 -1.74
N ASN A 79 -5.43 -15.10 -0.91
CA ASN A 79 -6.06 -16.41 -0.97
C ASN A 79 -7.55 -16.28 -1.30
N THR A 80 -8.08 -17.26 -2.02
CA THR A 80 -9.54 -17.42 -2.18
C THR A 80 -10.20 -17.64 -0.83
N ILE A 81 -11.48 -17.27 -0.68
CA ILE A 81 -12.20 -17.42 0.60
C ILE A 81 -12.25 -18.87 1.14
N ASN A 82 -12.12 -19.86 0.26
CA ASN A 82 -12.07 -21.27 0.63
C ASN A 82 -10.64 -21.78 0.93
N GLY A 83 -9.60 -20.97 0.69
CA GLY A 83 -8.19 -21.29 0.95
C GLY A 83 -7.58 -22.30 -0.01
N ASN A 84 -8.25 -22.65 -1.11
CA ASN A 84 -7.76 -23.67 -2.04
C ASN A 84 -6.74 -23.12 -3.04
N ASP A 85 -6.83 -21.83 -3.37
CA ASP A 85 -5.95 -21.16 -4.31
C ASP A 85 -5.37 -19.89 -3.68
N GLY A 86 -4.12 -19.60 -3.98
CA GLY A 86 -3.41 -18.44 -3.47
C GLY A 86 -2.37 -17.92 -4.45
N ILE A 87 -2.09 -16.61 -4.36
CA ILE A 87 -1.01 -15.95 -5.08
C ILE A 87 -0.11 -15.30 -4.03
N ASP A 88 1.17 -15.66 -4.07
CA ASP A 88 2.22 -15.00 -3.31
C ASP A 88 2.75 -13.80 -4.10
N LEU A 89 2.77 -12.65 -3.45
CA LEU A 89 3.38 -11.45 -4.02
C LEU A 89 4.88 -11.44 -3.71
N ALA A 90 5.62 -10.63 -4.47
CA ALA A 90 6.98 -10.30 -4.08
C ALA A 90 6.99 -9.65 -2.68
N THR A 91 8.16 -9.62 -2.05
CA THR A 91 8.34 -8.88 -0.81
C THR A 91 8.07 -7.40 -1.04
N GLU A 92 7.09 -6.86 -0.31
CA GLU A 92 6.64 -5.47 -0.45
C GLU A 92 6.67 -4.74 0.89
N SER A 93 6.92 -3.44 0.86
CA SER A 93 6.65 -2.54 1.98
C SER A 93 5.14 -2.24 2.05
N ILE A 94 4.55 -2.15 3.24
CA ILE A 94 3.10 -1.93 3.40
C ILE A 94 2.78 -0.47 3.70
N ASN A 95 1.74 0.07 3.06
CA ASN A 95 1.13 1.35 3.46
C ASN A 95 -0.24 1.11 4.10
N TYR A 96 -0.34 1.32 5.41
CA TYR A 96 -1.62 1.20 6.14
C TYR A 96 -2.53 2.43 5.94
N ASN A 97 -1.98 3.58 5.55
CA ASN A 97 -2.67 4.87 5.55
C ASN A 97 -2.83 5.42 4.12
N LYS A 98 -3.60 4.74 3.27
CA LYS A 98 -3.85 5.14 1.88
C LYS A 98 -4.10 6.64 1.71
#